data_AF-A0A1F2SND6-F1
#
_entry.id   AF-A0A1F2SND6-F1
#
_cell.length_a   1.000
_cell.length_b   1.000
_cell.length_c   1.000
_cell.angle_alpha   90.00
_cell.angle_beta   90.00
_cell.angle_gamma   90.00
#
_symmetry.space_group_name_H-M   'P 1'
#
loop_
_entity.id
_entity.type
_entity.pdbx_description
1 polymer ?
#
loop_
_entity_poly.entity_id
_entity_poly.type
_entity_poly.pdbx_seq_one_letter_code
_entity_poly.pdbx_strand_id
1 'polypeptide(L)'
;MAKSTDLSQQKLSHVFSTQDEMEARMVQELLHNARIECVINADVPPGLFPLKIGDLAQQDVFVLESQAQEAQRIIAEQHKSSE
;
A
#
# COMPACT_ATOMS: atom_id res chain seq x y z
N MET A 1 14.87 13.81 -24.95
CA MET A 1 15.72 13.09 -23.98
C MET A 1 14.84 12.70 -22.80
N ALA A 2 14.45 11.43 -22.68
CA ALA A 2 13.72 10.97 -21.51
C ALA A 2 14.72 10.80 -20.36
N LYS A 3 14.58 11.60 -19.29
CA LYS A 3 15.30 11.35 -18.04
C LYS A 3 14.70 10.06 -17.46
N SER A 4 15.44 8.96 -17.60
CA SER A 4 15.20 7.75 -16.84
C SER A 4 15.50 8.08 -15.38
N THR A 5 14.51 8.59 -14.67
CA THR A 5 14.63 8.79 -13.23
C THR A 5 14.78 7.42 -12.61
N ASP A 6 15.94 7.14 -12.03
CA ASP A 6 16.22 5.88 -11.36
C ASP A 6 15.31 5.77 -10.12
N LEU A 7 14.27 4.96 -10.23
CA LEU A 7 13.28 4.73 -9.17
C LEU A 7 13.89 3.94 -7.99
N SER A 8 15.04 3.27 -8.19
CA SER A 8 15.65 2.39 -7.17
C SER A 8 16.26 3.14 -5.98
N GLN A 9 16.52 4.45 -6.12
CA GLN A 9 17.02 5.29 -5.02
C GLN A 9 15.94 6.11 -4.32
N GLN A 10 14.68 5.98 -4.75
CA GLN A 10 13.60 6.77 -4.18
C GLN A 10 13.10 6.14 -2.88
N LYS A 11 12.93 7.00 -1.87
CA LYS A 11 12.43 6.58 -0.57
C LYS A 11 10.94 6.22 -0.66
N LEU A 12 10.59 5.09 -0.08
CA LEU A 12 9.21 4.68 0.12
C LEU A 12 8.69 5.25 1.44
N SER A 13 7.42 5.67 1.43
CA SER A 13 6.68 6.12 2.61
C SER A 13 5.48 5.22 2.82
N HIS A 14 5.27 4.84 4.08
CA HIS A 14 4.08 4.12 4.50
C HIS A 14 2.84 5.03 4.43
N VAL A 15 1.73 4.53 3.88
CA VAL A 15 0.49 5.30 3.73
C VAL A 15 -0.75 4.61 4.25
N PHE A 16 -0.75 3.28 4.37
CA PHE A 16 -1.90 2.51 4.84
C PHE A 16 -1.46 1.16 5.38
N SER A 17 -2.14 0.67 6.41
CA SER A 17 -1.90 -0.65 7.01
C SER A 17 -3.24 -1.31 7.32
N THR A 18 -3.37 -2.59 7.01
CA THR A 18 -4.53 -3.41 7.36
C THR A 18 -4.12 -4.84 7.65
N GLN A 19 -4.98 -5.61 8.32
CA GLN A 19 -4.83 -7.06 8.43
C GLN A 19 -5.63 -7.80 7.35
N ASP A 20 -6.47 -7.11 6.57
CA ASP A 20 -7.26 -7.71 5.51
C ASP A 20 -6.53 -7.59 4.16
N GLU A 21 -6.12 -8.74 3.59
CA GLU A 21 -5.48 -8.78 2.27
C GLU A 21 -6.37 -8.16 1.18
N MET A 22 -7.68 -8.38 1.23
CA MET A 22 -8.62 -7.84 0.26
C MET A 22 -8.68 -6.31 0.35
N GLU A 23 -8.67 -5.75 1.56
CA GLU A 23 -8.62 -4.31 1.76
C GLU A 23 -7.32 -3.70 1.23
N ALA A 24 -6.17 -4.32 1.50
CA ALA A 24 -4.88 -3.87 0.95
C ALA A 24 -4.87 -3.89 -0.59
N ARG A 25 -5.47 -4.91 -1.21
CA ARG A 25 -5.63 -5.01 -2.67
C ARG A 25 -6.56 -3.92 -3.21
N MET A 26 -7.67 -3.63 -2.53
CA MET A 26 -8.57 -2.54 -2.90
C MET A 26 -7.86 -1.18 -2.88
N VAL A 27 -7.04 -0.92 -1.85
CA VAL A 27 -6.21 0.30 -1.77
C VAL A 27 -5.19 0.34 -2.91
N GLN A 28 -4.55 -0.78 -3.24
CA GLN A 28 -3.64 -0.87 -4.38
C GLN A 28 -4.32 -0.50 -5.70
N GLU A 29 -5.51 -1.05 -5.98
CA GLU A 29 -6.27 -0.73 -7.19
C GLU A 29 -6.74 0.73 -7.21
N LEU A 30 -7.16 1.27 -6.07
CA LEU A 30 -7.53 2.68 -5.92
C LEU A 30 -6.37 3.61 -6.29
N LEU A 31 -5.18 3.35 -5.75
CA LEU A 31 -3.98 4.13 -6.05
C LEU A 31 -3.51 3.93 -7.50
N HIS A 32 -3.62 2.71 -8.03
CA HIS A 32 -3.29 2.40 -9.42
C HIS A 32 -4.16 3.21 -10.40
N ASN A 33 -5.47 3.30 -10.13
CA ASN A 33 -6.40 4.12 -10.92
C ASN A 33 -6.07 5.61 -10.88
N ALA A 34 -5.48 6.08 -9.78
CA ALA A 34 -4.94 7.43 -9.64
C ALA A 34 -3.52 7.60 -10.23
N ARG A 35 -2.97 6.57 -10.89
CA ARG A 35 -1.60 6.52 -11.44
C ARG A 35 -0.51 6.67 -10.38
N ILE A 36 -0.77 6.19 -9.17
CA ILE A 36 0.19 6.10 -8.07
C ILE A 36 0.61 4.63 -7.95
N GLU A 37 1.90 4.36 -8.16
CA GLU A 37 2.44 3.03 -7.94
C GLU A 37 2.64 2.79 -6.44
N CYS A 38 2.28 1.59 -5.98
CA CYS A 38 2.42 1.20 -4.59
C CYS A 38 3.00 -0.21 -4.46
N VAL A 39 3.59 -0.47 -3.31
CA VAL A 39 4.12 -1.77 -2.91
C VAL A 39 3.39 -2.21 -1.65
N ILE A 40 2.88 -3.45 -1.66
CA ILE A 40 2.32 -4.09 -0.47
C ILE A 40 3.41 -4.97 0.13
N ASN A 41 3.71 -4.76 1.41
CA ASN A 41 4.55 -5.63 2.20
C ASN A 41 3.68 -6.39 3.20
N ALA A 42 3.67 -7.72 3.08
CA ALA A 42 3.05 -8.59 4.07
C ALA A 42 4.11 -8.99 5.10
N ASP A 43 4.05 -8.45 6.31
CA ASP A 43 4.97 -8.87 7.38
C ASP A 43 4.48 -10.18 8.00
N VAL A 44 4.96 -11.30 7.45
CA VAL A 44 4.69 -12.64 7.99
C VAL A 44 5.84 -13.01 8.93
N PRO A 45 5.59 -13.17 10.25
CA PRO A 45 6.64 -13.54 11.18
C PRO A 45 7.33 -14.86 10.77
N PRO A 46 8.67 -14.89 10.62
CA PRO A 46 9.37 -16.11 10.25
C PRO A 46 9.22 -17.16 11.36
N GLY A 47 8.50 -18.24 11.07
CA GLY A 47 8.26 -19.36 12.01
C GLY A 47 6.80 -19.76 12.14
N LEU A 48 5.87 -18.91 11.69
CA LEU A 48 4.46 -19.26 11.51
C LEU A 48 4.23 -19.57 10.04
N PHE A 49 4.14 -20.85 9.68
CA PHE A 49 3.31 -21.19 8.53
C PHE A 49 1.90 -20.69 8.84
N PRO A 50 1.17 -20.04 7.91
CA PRO A 50 -0.18 -19.55 8.18
C PRO A 50 -1.12 -20.75 8.37
N LEU A 51 -1.13 -21.29 9.59
CA LEU A 51 -1.91 -22.45 10.00
C LEU A 51 -3.36 -22.06 10.31
N LYS A 52 -3.65 -20.75 10.38
CA LYS A 52 -4.98 -20.20 10.65
C LYS A 52 -5.27 -19.04 9.71
N ILE A 53 -6.43 -19.10 9.07
CA ILE A 53 -7.00 -18.06 8.17
C ILE A 53 -7.18 -16.70 8.89
N GLY A 54 -7.06 -16.65 10.23
CA GLY A 54 -7.21 -15.44 11.03
C GLY A 54 -5.90 -14.82 11.58
N ASP A 55 -4.75 -15.47 11.45
CA ASP A 55 -3.44 -14.86 11.77
C ASP A 55 -2.91 -14.16 10.52
N LEU A 56 -3.70 -13.22 10.00
CA LEU A 56 -3.38 -12.50 8.77
C LEU A 56 -2.20 -11.57 9.05
N ALA A 57 -1.12 -11.77 8.31
CA ALA A 57 0.03 -10.89 8.33
C ALA A 57 -0.40 -9.45 8.06
N GLN A 58 0.15 -8.51 8.83
CA GLN A 58 -0.09 -7.10 8.59
C GLN A 58 0.35 -6.74 7.17
N GLN A 59 -0.57 -6.13 6.42
CA GLN A 59 -0.38 -5.68 5.05
C GLN A 59 -0.11 -4.17 5.09
N ASP A 60 1.15 -3.82 4.92
CA ASP A 60 1.59 -2.42 4.86
C ASP A 60 1.69 -1.97 3.40
N VAL A 61 1.07 -0.84 3.08
CA VAL A 61 1.10 -0.22 1.75
C VAL A 61 2.05 0.96 1.77
N PHE A 62 3.01 0.91 0.84
CA PHE A 62 4.02 1.93 0.64
C PHE A 62 3.90 2.55 -0.75
N VAL A 63 4.19 3.83 -0.85
CA VAL A 63 4.30 4.57 -2.12
C VAL A 63 5.59 5.37 -2.12
N LEU A 64 5.96 5.93 -3.27
CA LEU A 64 7.04 6.90 -3.35
C LEU A 64 6.74 8.09 -2.42
N GLU A 65 7.76 8.56 -1.68
CA GLU A 65 7.60 9.69 -0.74
C GLU A 65 7.03 10.95 -1.42
N SER A 66 7.35 11.16 -2.70
CA SER A 66 6.81 12.25 -3.52
C SER A 66 5.29 12.17 -3.76
N GLN A 67 4.70 10.98 -3.61
CA GLN A 67 3.27 10.71 -3.85
C GLN A 67 2.51 10.43 -2.55
N ALA A 68 3.20 10.35 -1.40
CA ALA A 68 2.62 9.94 -0.12
C ALA A 68 1.44 10.81 0.31
N GLN A 69 1.56 12.14 0.18
CA GLN A 69 0.50 13.06 0.60
C GLN A 69 -0.77 12.90 -0.25
N GLU A 70 -0.62 12.69 -1.55
CA GLU A 70 -1.75 12.51 -2.46
C GLU A 70 -2.42 11.14 -2.25
N ALA A 71 -1.62 10.09 -2.09
CA ALA A 71 -2.11 8.75 -1.76
C ALA A 71 -2.95 8.76 -0.47
N GLN A 72 -2.47 9.42 0.59
CA GLN A 72 -3.20 9.55 1.85
C GLN A 72 -4.54 10.28 1.70
N ARG A 73 -4.63 11.30 0.83
CA ARG A 73 -5.88 12.01 0.56
C ARG A 73 -6.90 11.12 -0.13
N ILE A 74 -6.49 10.44 -1.20
CA ILE A 74 -7.36 9.54 -1.97
C ILE A 74 -7.93 8.43 -1.08
N ILE A 75 -7.08 7.82 -0.25
CA ILE A 75 -7.51 6.78 0.70
C ILE A 75 -8.54 7.34 1.69
N ALA A 76 -8.29 8.51 2.26
CA ALA A 76 -9.20 9.14 3.22
C ALA A 76 -10.56 9.53 2.60
N GLU A 77 -10.60 9.95 1.34
CA GLU A 77 -11.84 10.28 0.63
C GLU A 77 -12.72 9.05 0.40
N GLN A 78 -12.12 7.90 0.12
CA GLN A 78 -12.84 6.65 -0.07
C GLN A 78 -13.50 6.15 1.22
N HIS A 79 -12.79 6.28 2.36
CA HIS A 79 -13.36 5.93 3.66
C HIS A 79 -14.53 6.83 4.08
N LYS A 80 -14.50 8.13 3.72
CA LYS A 80 -15.59 9.08 4.03
C LYS A 80 -16.84 8.87 3.16
N SER A 81 -16.69 8.30 1.98
CA SER A 81 -17.81 8.06 1.06
C SER A 81 -18.64 6.81 1.43
N SER A 82 -18.25 6.10 2.49
CA SER A 82 -18.90 4.88 2.99
C SER A 82 -19.76 5.10 4.25
N GLU A 83 -19.91 6.36 4.71
CA GLU A 83 -20.84 6.80 5.76
C GLU A 83 -22.07 7.50 5.14
#